data_AF-A0A1V2Q7R6-F1
#
_entry.id   AF-A0A1V2Q7R6-F1
#
_cell.length_a   1.000
_cell.length_b   1.000
_cell.length_c   1.000
_cell.angle_alpha   90.00
_cell.angle_beta   90.00
_cell.angle_gamma   90.00
#
_symmetry.space_group_name_H-M   'P 1'
#
loop_
_entity.id
_entity.type
_entity.pdbx_description
1 polymer ?
#
loop_
_entity_poly.entity_id
_entity_poly.type
_entity_poly.pdbx_seq_one_letter_code
_entity_poly.pdbx_strand_id
1 'polypeptide(L)'
;MNTDVNSLLKDMQRGNWQIQPLGPSLDNLDMLVAVYDWPQDQHFDVVKIVGEDEAFAWRVFAFSAMTNPLAPKWVSWCHSGDAVGVLETVTGLPDPDSADFGNAMIPITDARFSVPEKYHDQITRPTSGTWHIAS
;
A
#
# COMPACT_ATOMS: atom_id res chain seq x y z
N MET A 1 -23.73 -4.30 7.53
CA MET A 1 -22.70 -4.45 8.58
C MET A 1 -21.81 -3.23 8.44
N ASN A 2 -21.56 -2.46 9.50
CA ASN A 2 -20.53 -1.42 9.46
C ASN A 2 -19.20 -2.11 9.73
N THR A 3 -18.41 -2.32 8.68
CA THR A 3 -17.03 -2.77 8.81
C THR A 3 -16.22 -1.60 9.37
N ASP A 4 -15.45 -1.82 10.44
CA ASP A 4 -14.52 -0.83 10.97
C ASP A 4 -13.10 -1.03 10.42
N VAL A 5 -12.32 0.05 10.40
CA VAL A 5 -10.92 0.06 9.90
C VAL A 5 -10.06 -0.97 10.64
N ASN A 6 -10.25 -1.14 11.95
CA ASN A 6 -9.44 -2.05 12.76
C ASN A 6 -9.65 -3.52 12.37
N SER A 7 -10.86 -3.88 11.97
CA SER A 7 -11.21 -5.22 11.51
C SER A 7 -10.55 -5.52 10.17
N LEU A 8 -10.57 -4.57 9.23
CA LEU A 8 -9.90 -4.72 7.93
C LEU A 8 -8.39 -4.76 8.06
N LEU A 9 -7.79 -3.95 8.94
CA LEU A 9 -6.35 -4.00 9.21
C LEU A 9 -5.92 -5.36 9.82
N LYS A 10 -6.76 -5.95 10.67
CA LYS A 10 -6.52 -7.32 11.19
C LYS A 10 -6.58 -8.36 10.07
N ASP A 11 -7.48 -8.21 9.12
CA ASP A 11 -7.57 -9.11 7.97
C ASP A 11 -6.37 -8.97 7.05
N MET A 12 -5.87 -7.75 6.82
CA MET A 12 -4.61 -7.51 6.13
C MET A 12 -3.43 -8.19 6.85
N GLN A 13 -3.33 -8.06 8.17
CA GLN A 13 -2.28 -8.73 8.96
C GLN A 13 -2.32 -10.25 8.81
N ARG A 14 -3.53 -10.85 8.84
CA ARG A 14 -3.72 -12.30 8.60
C ARG A 14 -3.35 -12.70 7.18
N GLY A 15 -3.60 -11.80 6.23
CA GLY A 15 -3.21 -11.93 4.84
C GLY A 15 -1.75 -11.59 4.57
N ASN A 16 -0.83 -11.62 5.54
CA ASN A 16 0.60 -11.35 5.35
C ASN A 16 0.94 -9.96 4.77
N TRP A 17 0.04 -8.99 4.87
CA TRP A 17 0.38 -7.60 4.55
C TRP A 17 1.39 -7.07 5.57
N GLN A 18 2.39 -6.35 5.05
CA GLN A 18 3.40 -5.70 5.86
C GLN A 18 2.91 -4.29 6.16
N ILE A 19 2.58 -4.03 7.42
CA ILE A 19 2.00 -2.77 7.86
C ILE A 19 3.06 -1.93 8.57
N GLN A 20 3.27 -0.73 8.08
CA GLN A 20 4.17 0.28 8.61
C GLN A 20 3.39 1.50 9.12
N PRO A 21 3.27 1.67 10.44
CA PRO A 21 2.81 2.92 11.03
C PRO A 21 3.88 4.00 10.86
N LEU A 22 3.50 5.19 10.39
CA LEU A 22 4.35 6.36 10.20
C LEU A 22 3.79 7.56 10.99
N GLY A 23 4.56 8.05 11.95
CA GLY A 23 4.16 9.15 12.81
C GLY A 23 5.12 9.36 13.98
N PRO A 24 4.96 10.46 14.74
CA PRO A 24 5.77 10.74 15.92
C PRO A 24 5.61 9.70 17.04
N SER A 25 4.47 9.00 17.10
CA SER A 25 4.24 7.87 18.02
C SER A 25 3.11 6.96 17.50
N LEU A 26 3.00 5.75 18.05
CA LEU A 26 1.89 4.83 17.73
C LEU A 26 0.51 5.40 18.14
N ASP A 27 0.47 6.22 19.19
CA ASP A 27 -0.75 6.89 19.66
C ASP A 27 -1.09 8.15 18.86
N ASN A 28 -0.18 8.60 17.97
CA ASN A 28 -0.35 9.77 17.13
C ASN A 28 0.19 9.47 15.72
N LEU A 29 -0.51 8.55 15.06
CA LEU A 29 -0.21 8.09 13.72
C LEU A 29 -0.68 9.11 12.69
N ASP A 30 0.26 9.71 11.95
CA ASP A 30 -0.06 10.60 10.83
C ASP A 30 -0.51 9.79 9.61
N MET A 31 0.04 8.58 9.45
CA MET A 31 -0.14 7.76 8.27
C MET A 31 0.14 6.28 8.58
N LEU A 32 -0.60 5.39 7.93
CA LEU A 32 -0.30 3.96 7.91
C LEU A 32 -0.06 3.55 6.46
N VAL A 33 1.00 2.79 6.21
CA VAL A 33 1.26 2.19 4.91
C VAL A 33 1.21 0.67 5.06
N ALA A 34 0.52 -0.02 4.16
CA ALA A 34 0.53 -1.46 4.09
C ALA A 34 1.00 -1.90 2.71
N VAL A 35 1.89 -2.88 2.65
CA VAL A 35 2.44 -3.42 1.40
C VAL A 35 2.22 -4.93 1.38
N TYR A 36 1.65 -5.42 0.29
CA TYR A 36 1.63 -6.84 -0.04
C TYR A 36 2.59 -7.08 -1.20
N ASP A 37 3.55 -7.98 -1.00
CA ASP A 37 4.45 -8.45 -2.05
C ASP A 37 3.84 -9.69 -2.71
N TRP A 38 3.62 -9.63 -4.02
CA TRP A 38 3.20 -10.76 -4.85
C TRP A 38 4.44 -11.33 -5.55
N PRO A 39 5.16 -12.30 -4.94
CA PRO A 39 6.52 -12.63 -5.38
C PRO A 39 6.54 -13.41 -6.69
N GLN A 40 5.46 -14.13 -6.99
CA GLN A 40 5.31 -14.89 -8.23
C GLN A 40 5.11 -13.96 -9.43
N ASP A 41 4.42 -12.86 -9.20
CA ASP A 41 3.91 -11.97 -10.25
C ASP A 41 4.66 -10.64 -10.32
N GLN A 42 5.74 -10.53 -9.54
CA GLN A 42 6.67 -9.40 -9.49
C GLN A 42 5.94 -8.06 -9.39
N HIS A 43 5.05 -7.91 -8.41
CA HIS A 43 4.43 -6.61 -8.12
C HIS A 43 4.08 -6.46 -6.64
N PHE A 44 3.76 -5.23 -6.29
CA PHE A 44 3.37 -4.83 -4.94
C PHE A 44 2.00 -4.18 -4.99
N ASP A 45 1.12 -4.59 -4.09
CA ASP A 45 -0.05 -3.78 -3.74
C ASP A 45 0.30 -2.94 -2.53
N VAL A 46 -0.03 -1.66 -2.62
CA VAL A 46 0.26 -0.67 -1.58
C VAL A 46 -1.04 -0.02 -1.17
N VAL A 47 -1.26 0.08 0.13
CA VAL A 47 -2.30 0.91 0.74
C VAL A 47 -1.64 1.96 1.60
N LYS A 48 -2.10 3.20 1.50
CA LYS A 48 -1.70 4.32 2.33
C LYS A 48 -2.96 4.92 2.94
N ILE A 49 -3.01 4.99 4.25
CA ILE A 49 -4.07 5.62 5.03
C ILE A 49 -3.48 6.86 5.69
N VAL A 50 -4.14 8.02 5.54
CA VAL A 50 -3.75 9.31 6.10
C VAL A 50 -4.90 9.79 6.98
N GLY A 51 -4.77 9.63 8.30
CA GLY A 51 -5.90 9.83 9.22
C GLY A 51 -7.02 8.80 9.02
N GLU A 52 -8.27 9.18 9.26
CA GLU A 52 -9.44 8.27 9.16
C GLU A 52 -10.18 8.39 7.82
N ASP A 53 -10.12 9.56 7.18
CA ASP A 53 -11.00 9.92 6.05
C ASP A 53 -10.32 9.79 4.68
N GLU A 54 -9.02 9.56 4.63
CA GLU A 54 -8.26 9.56 3.38
C GLU A 54 -7.40 8.31 3.29
N ALA A 55 -7.66 7.51 2.26
CA ALA A 55 -6.85 6.37 1.91
C ALA A 55 -6.67 6.26 0.41
N PHE A 56 -5.60 5.57 0.06
CA PHE A 56 -5.11 5.39 -1.29
C PHE A 56 -4.60 3.98 -1.43
N ALA A 57 -4.88 3.36 -2.56
CA ALA A 57 -4.28 2.09 -2.91
C ALA A 57 -3.81 2.09 -4.35
N TRP A 58 -2.72 1.38 -4.62
CA TRP A 58 -2.17 1.26 -5.96
C TRP A 58 -1.32 0.00 -6.10
N ARG A 59 -1.15 -0.44 -7.35
CA ARG A 59 -0.27 -1.55 -7.70
C ARG A 59 0.94 -1.10 -8.49
N VAL A 60 2.11 -1.55 -8.06
CA VAL A 60 3.39 -1.25 -8.69
C VAL A 60 4.01 -2.54 -9.18
N PHE A 61 4.27 -2.65 -10.47
CA PHE A 61 5.09 -3.75 -11.00
C PHE A 61 6.56 -3.58 -10.55
N ALA A 62 7.09 -4.62 -9.94
CA ALA A 62 8.46 -4.78 -9.52
C ALA A 62 9.37 -5.13 -10.73
N PHE A 63 9.36 -4.28 -11.76
CA PHE A 63 10.21 -4.47 -12.95
C PHE A 63 11.72 -4.51 -12.63
N SER A 64 12.10 -4.05 -11.44
CA SER A 64 13.47 -4.17 -10.93
C SER A 64 13.48 -4.31 -9.42
N ALA A 65 14.54 -4.91 -8.89
CA ALA A 65 14.83 -4.90 -7.46
C ALA A 65 14.91 -3.47 -6.88
N MET A 66 15.12 -2.43 -7.68
CA MET A 66 15.22 -1.05 -7.20
C MET A 66 13.87 -0.31 -7.14
N THR A 67 12.77 -0.94 -7.54
CA THR A 67 11.46 -0.28 -7.51
C THR A 67 11.03 -0.06 -6.05
N ASN A 68 11.02 1.19 -5.60
CA ASN A 68 10.39 1.57 -4.35
C ASN A 68 8.87 1.62 -4.56
N PRO A 69 8.08 0.68 -4.01
CA PRO A 69 6.63 0.65 -4.21
C PRO A 69 5.92 1.86 -3.60
N LEU A 70 6.59 2.59 -2.70
CA LEU A 70 6.07 3.80 -2.05
C LEU A 70 6.41 5.10 -2.81
N ALA A 71 7.25 5.01 -3.84
CA ALA A 71 7.55 6.10 -4.76
C ALA A 71 7.57 5.62 -6.22
N PRO A 72 6.47 4.99 -6.71
CA PRO A 72 6.43 4.47 -8.06
C PRO A 72 6.36 5.62 -9.06
N LYS A 73 6.94 5.45 -10.26
CA LYS A 73 6.69 6.38 -11.37
C LYS A 73 5.39 6.06 -12.11
N TRP A 74 5.02 4.78 -12.12
CA TRP A 74 3.89 4.24 -12.85
C TRP A 74 3.21 3.14 -12.04
N VAL A 75 1.89 3.05 -12.15
CA VAL A 75 1.05 2.05 -11.47
C VAL A 75 0.10 1.39 -12.45
N SER A 76 -0.28 0.13 -12.22
CA SER A 76 -1.24 -0.56 -13.10
C SER A 76 -2.70 -0.32 -12.73
N TRP A 77 -2.94 0.06 -11.49
CA TRP A 77 -4.22 0.61 -11.05
C TRP A 77 -4.01 1.50 -9.82
N CYS A 78 -4.99 2.35 -9.55
CA CYS A 78 -5.04 3.15 -8.35
C CYS A 78 -6.48 3.40 -7.90
N HIS A 79 -6.66 3.55 -6.59
CA HIS A 79 -7.94 3.82 -5.95
C HIS A 79 -7.75 4.83 -4.81
N SER A 80 -8.74 5.69 -4.57
CA SER A 80 -8.73 6.68 -3.49
C SER A 80 -10.12 6.83 -2.91
N GLY A 81 -10.23 7.02 -1.61
CA GLY A 81 -11.49 7.17 -0.90
C GLY A 81 -11.30 7.26 0.61
N ASP A 82 -12.35 6.99 1.36
CA ASP A 82 -12.24 6.79 2.80
C ASP A 82 -11.48 5.50 3.12
N ALA A 83 -10.91 5.42 4.33
CA ALA A 83 -10.10 4.29 4.74
C ALA A 83 -10.83 2.94 4.65
N VAL A 84 -12.11 2.90 5.06
CA VAL A 84 -12.90 1.67 5.03
C VAL A 84 -13.12 1.23 3.58
N GLY A 85 -13.61 2.11 2.71
CA GLY A 85 -13.91 1.79 1.31
C GLY A 85 -12.67 1.33 0.52
N VAL A 86 -11.52 1.97 0.74
CA VAL A 86 -10.26 1.57 0.10
C VAL A 86 -9.82 0.20 0.61
N LEU A 87 -9.88 -0.04 1.92
CA LEU A 87 -9.49 -1.31 2.52
C LEU A 87 -10.41 -2.46 2.12
N GLU A 88 -11.73 -2.26 2.07
CA GLU A 88 -12.69 -3.25 1.58
C GLU A 88 -12.41 -3.61 0.12
N THR A 89 -12.14 -2.59 -0.72
CA THR A 89 -11.76 -2.81 -2.11
C THR A 89 -10.48 -3.64 -2.21
N VAL A 90 -9.45 -3.29 -1.43
CA VAL A 90 -8.13 -3.94 -1.48
C VAL A 90 -8.14 -5.37 -0.93
N THR A 91 -8.77 -5.58 0.22
CA THR A 91 -8.88 -6.90 0.84
C THR A 91 -9.77 -7.85 0.05
N GLY A 92 -10.70 -7.30 -0.74
CA GLY A 92 -11.53 -8.05 -1.68
C GLY A 92 -10.92 -8.23 -3.07
N LEU A 93 -9.69 -7.74 -3.31
CA LEU A 93 -9.06 -7.91 -4.62
C LEU A 93 -8.86 -9.40 -4.92
N PRO A 94 -9.28 -9.86 -6.11
CA PRO A 94 -8.91 -11.19 -6.57
C PRO A 94 -7.40 -11.27 -6.77
N ASP A 95 -6.92 -12.51 -6.89
CA ASP A 95 -5.55 -12.81 -7.30
C ASP A 95 -5.17 -11.89 -8.48
N PRO A 96 -4.00 -11.24 -8.45
CA PRO A 96 -3.55 -10.34 -9.51
C PRO A 96 -3.49 -10.95 -10.92
N ASP A 97 -3.45 -12.28 -11.03
CA ASP A 97 -3.59 -12.98 -12.32
C ASP A 97 -5.04 -13.01 -12.84
N SER A 98 -6.01 -12.49 -12.07
CA SER A 98 -7.38 -12.32 -12.56
C SER A 98 -7.44 -11.22 -13.60
N ALA A 99 -8.17 -11.49 -14.69
CA ALA A 99 -8.37 -10.55 -15.80
C ALA A 99 -9.04 -9.22 -15.42
N ASP A 100 -9.42 -9.05 -14.15
CA ASP A 100 -10.16 -7.89 -13.63
C ASP A 100 -9.26 -6.66 -13.43
N PHE A 101 -7.95 -6.84 -13.26
CA PHE A 101 -7.00 -5.74 -13.09
C PHE A 101 -6.18 -5.49 -14.36
N GLY A 102 -6.74 -4.66 -15.23
CA GLY A 102 -6.17 -4.30 -16.53
C GLY A 102 -4.71 -3.85 -16.44
N ASN A 103 -3.89 -4.35 -17.37
CA ASN A 103 -2.45 -4.09 -17.48
C ASN A 103 -2.06 -2.65 -17.93
N ALA A 104 -2.94 -1.67 -17.76
CA ALA A 104 -2.69 -0.31 -18.24
C ALA A 104 -1.83 0.47 -17.24
N MET A 105 -0.62 0.86 -17.64
CA MET A 105 0.25 1.68 -16.80
C MET A 105 -0.20 3.14 -16.79
N ILE A 106 -0.49 3.68 -15.61
CA ILE A 106 -0.92 5.05 -15.35
C ILE A 106 0.25 5.81 -14.69
N PRO A 107 0.57 7.06 -15.10
CA PRO A 107 1.53 7.88 -14.39
C PRO A 107 1.06 8.15 -12.95
N ILE A 108 1.96 8.00 -11.95
CA ILE A 108 1.59 8.29 -10.55
C ILE A 108 1.22 9.77 -10.33
N THR A 109 1.75 10.66 -11.17
CA THR A 109 1.53 12.12 -11.06
C THR A 109 0.08 12.50 -11.27
N ASP A 110 -0.61 11.76 -12.13
CA ASP A 110 -2.03 11.95 -12.41
C ASP A 110 -2.88 11.45 -11.22
N ALA A 111 -2.27 10.61 -10.39
CA ALA A 111 -2.85 9.97 -9.24
C ALA A 111 -2.69 10.81 -7.94
N ARG A 112 -1.79 11.80 -7.89
CA ARG A 112 -1.47 12.60 -6.66
C ARG A 112 -1.11 11.76 -5.42
N PHE A 113 -0.63 10.53 -5.61
CA PHE A 113 -0.29 9.63 -4.51
C PHE A 113 1.22 9.66 -4.28
N SER A 114 1.65 10.41 -3.26
CA SER A 114 3.05 10.42 -2.83
C SER A 114 3.11 10.26 -1.32
N VAL A 115 4.05 9.45 -0.84
CA VAL A 115 4.45 9.54 0.57
C VAL A 115 5.04 10.94 0.78
N PRO A 116 4.61 11.69 1.82
CA PRO A 116 5.23 12.97 2.13
C PRO A 116 6.73 12.82 2.32
N GLU A 117 7.51 13.72 1.73
CA GLU A 117 8.98 13.66 1.70
C GLU A 117 9.61 13.43 3.08
N LYS A 118 9.01 14.00 4.15
CA LYS A 118 9.43 13.81 5.54
C LYS A 118 9.46 12.35 6.04
N TYR A 119 8.81 11.42 5.35
CA TYR A 119 8.80 9.99 5.71
C TYR A 119 9.64 9.12 4.78
N HIS A 120 10.27 9.67 3.74
CA HIS A 120 11.02 8.87 2.77
C HIS A 120 12.19 8.11 3.43
N ASP A 121 12.87 8.73 4.40
CA ASP A 121 13.99 8.11 5.13
C ASP A 121 13.55 7.04 6.14
N GLN A 122 12.27 7.03 6.53
CA GLN A 122 11.71 6.03 7.46
C GLN A 122 11.30 4.74 6.73
N ILE A 123 11.32 4.75 5.39
CA ILE A 123 10.92 3.64 4.54
C ILE A 123 12.19 2.96 4.03
N THR A 124 12.57 1.86 4.66
CA THR A 124 13.73 1.07 4.24
C THR A 124 13.32 -0.22 3.54
N ARG A 125 13.84 -0.43 2.33
CA ARG A 125 13.73 -1.73 1.65
C ARG A 125 14.49 -2.77 2.48
N PRO A 126 13.89 -3.91 2.80
CA PRO A 126 14.55 -4.95 3.56
C PRO A 126 15.54 -5.73 2.68
N THR A 127 16.61 -6.21 3.31
CA THR A 127 17.61 -7.08 2.67
C THR A 127 17.11 -8.49 2.34
N SER A 128 15.90 -8.86 2.77
CA SER A 128 15.26 -10.15 2.47
C SER A 128 13.74 -10.02 2.47
N GLY A 129 13.12 -9.66 1.35
CA GLY A 129 11.66 -9.82 1.07
C GLY A 129 10.62 -9.28 2.08
N THR A 130 11.02 -8.72 3.22
CA THR A 130 10.13 -8.45 4.36
C THR A 130 10.50 -7.13 4.98
N TRP A 131 9.73 -6.07 4.70
CA TRP A 131 10.06 -4.70 5.05
C TRP A 131 10.18 -4.60 6.57
N HIS A 132 11.37 -4.24 7.04
CA HIS A 132 11.69 -4.16 8.46
C HIS A 132 11.78 -2.70 8.89
N ILE A 133 11.40 -2.45 10.14
CA ILE A 133 11.46 -1.15 10.81
C ILE A 133 12.91 -0.69 10.85
N ALA A 134 13.22 0.48 10.29
CA ALA A 134 14.42 1.22 10.65
C ALA A 134 14.24 1.73 12.08
N SER A 135 14.97 1.12 13.02
CA SER A 135 15.06 1.55 14.42
C SER A 135 15.85 2.84 14.57
#